data_AF-A0A2J0KK29-F1
#
_entry.id   AF-A0A2J0KK29-F1
#
_cell.length_a   1.000
_cell.length_b   1.000
_cell.length_c   1.000
_cell.angle_alpha   90.00
_cell.angle_beta   90.00
_cell.angle_gamma   90.00
#
_symmetry.space_group_name_H-M   'P 1'
#
loop_
_entity.id
_entity.type
_entity.pdbx_description
1 polymer ?
#
loop_
_entity_poly.entity_id
_entity_poly.type
_entity_poly.pdbx_seq_one_letter_code
_entity_poly.pdbx_strand_id
1 'polypeptide(L)'
;MSLTENVKIYRELRWQLWTSGFELQVAVIDGRPGLIEVFWDMPIQMCHFHQMQIMTRYLTTRPKLIAGQILRHIALCIPKSNEAEMKEVLDTWHEEWKDFLKEKTYNPETKRWFYTHKRLRSTYRSITRNLLLLYTYQKYP
;
A
#
# COMPACT_ATOMS: atom_id res chain seq x y z
N MET A 1 -4.54 -29.06 11.56
CA MET A 1 -4.74 -27.74 12.21
C MET A 1 -4.45 -26.67 11.19
N SER A 2 -5.41 -25.79 10.87
CA SER A 2 -5.14 -24.59 10.08
C SER A 2 -4.09 -23.77 10.85
N LEU A 3 -2.86 -23.69 10.34
CA LEU A 3 -1.84 -22.79 10.88
C LEU A 3 -2.28 -21.36 10.53
N THR A 4 -3.09 -20.78 11.40
CA THR A 4 -3.46 -19.37 11.26
C THR A 4 -2.21 -18.54 11.45
N GLU A 5 -1.76 -17.94 10.37
CA GLU A 5 -0.57 -17.13 10.30
C GLU A 5 -0.65 -15.96 11.30
N ASN A 6 0.28 -15.92 12.27
CA ASN A 6 0.31 -14.96 13.37
C ASN A 6 1.69 -14.28 13.46
N VAL A 7 1.74 -13.03 13.91
CA VAL A 7 2.96 -12.25 14.23
C VAL A 7 3.95 -13.05 15.08
N LYS A 8 3.45 -13.89 16.01
CA LYS A 8 4.29 -14.78 16.82
C LYS A 8 5.17 -15.72 15.98
N ILE A 9 4.64 -16.25 14.88
CA ILE A 9 5.37 -17.15 13.98
C ILE A 9 6.53 -16.40 13.32
N TYR A 10 6.29 -15.16 12.91
CA TYR A 10 7.33 -14.33 12.29
C TYR A 10 8.46 -13.96 13.26
N ARG A 11 8.14 -13.69 14.53
CA ARG A 11 9.17 -13.47 15.57
C ARG A 11 10.03 -14.72 15.78
N GLU A 12 9.38 -15.88 15.82
CA GLU A 12 10.07 -17.17 15.97
C GLU A 12 10.98 -17.46 14.77
N LEU A 13 10.48 -17.30 13.54
CA LEU A 13 11.28 -17.49 12.33
C LEU A 13 12.48 -16.54 12.28
N ARG A 14 12.28 -15.28 12.66
CA ARG A 14 13.36 -14.30 12.77
C ARG A 14 14.43 -14.73 13.77
N TRP A 15 14.02 -15.22 14.95
CA TRP A 15 14.92 -15.76 15.96
C TRP A 15 15.70 -16.98 15.46
N GLN A 16 15.03 -17.91 14.78
CA GLN A 16 15.65 -19.10 14.21
C GLN A 16 16.73 -18.76 13.17
N LEU A 17 16.44 -17.82 12.27
CA LEU A 17 17.42 -17.34 11.29
C LEU A 17 18.64 -16.74 12.00
N TRP A 18 18.43 -15.89 13.01
CA TRP A 18 19.51 -15.28 13.77
C TRP A 18 20.37 -16.33 14.51
N THR A 19 19.75 -17.26 15.23
CA THR A 19 20.48 -18.35 15.93
C THR A 19 21.19 -19.32 14.99
N SER A 20 20.75 -19.41 13.74
CA SER A 20 21.41 -20.19 12.69
C SER A 20 22.59 -19.44 12.03
N GLY A 21 22.92 -18.24 12.53
CA GLY A 21 24.04 -17.43 12.04
C GLY A 21 23.72 -16.55 10.82
N PHE A 22 22.44 -16.40 10.45
CA PHE A 22 22.04 -15.48 9.38
C PHE A 22 21.91 -14.05 9.90
N GLU A 23 22.41 -13.10 9.12
CA GLU A 23 22.22 -11.68 9.35
C GLU A 23 21.14 -11.14 8.40
N LEU A 24 20.04 -10.64 8.95
CA LEU A 24 18.95 -10.07 8.19
C LEU A 24 19.20 -8.59 7.92
N GLN A 25 19.40 -8.24 6.64
CA GLN A 25 19.69 -6.86 6.23
C GLN A 25 18.43 -6.03 5.95
N VAL A 26 17.37 -6.67 5.43
CA VAL A 26 16.15 -5.98 4.97
C VAL A 26 14.97 -6.94 5.05
N ALA A 27 13.79 -6.39 5.34
CA ALA A 27 12.52 -7.11 5.25
C ALA A 27 11.67 -6.56 4.09
N VAL A 28 11.35 -7.40 3.11
CA VAL A 28 10.36 -7.08 2.07
C VAL A 28 9.02 -7.70 2.44
N ILE A 29 8.02 -6.88 2.75
CA ILE A 29 6.72 -7.33 3.28
C ILE A 29 5.57 -7.05 2.31
N ASP A 30 4.47 -7.78 2.47
CA ASP A 30 3.24 -7.65 1.67
C ASP A 30 2.33 -6.48 2.08
N GLY A 31 2.68 -5.78 3.17
CA GLY A 31 1.91 -4.66 3.74
C GLY A 31 1.09 -5.01 4.97
N ARG A 32 1.26 -6.22 5.55
CA ARG A 32 0.65 -6.60 6.82
C ARG A 32 1.22 -5.74 7.98
N PRO A 33 0.39 -4.94 8.68
CA PRO A 33 0.88 -4.03 9.73
C PRO A 33 1.68 -4.72 10.83
N GLY A 34 1.27 -5.94 11.22
CA GLY A 34 1.96 -6.70 12.26
C GLY A 34 3.39 -7.12 11.89
N LEU A 35 3.77 -7.13 10.61
CA LEU A 35 5.15 -7.43 10.21
C LEU A 35 6.08 -6.23 10.40
N ILE A 36 5.56 -5.00 10.35
CA ILE A 36 6.34 -3.80 10.65
C ILE A 36 6.89 -3.88 12.08
N GLU A 37 6.09 -4.37 13.03
CA GLU A 37 6.51 -4.58 14.42
C GLU A 37 7.53 -5.71 14.59
N VAL A 38 7.60 -6.68 13.68
CA VAL A 38 8.57 -7.79 13.77
C VAL A 38 9.96 -7.36 13.30
N PHE A 39 10.00 -6.51 12.28
CA PHE A 39 11.22 -6.10 11.58
C PHE A 39 11.56 -4.62 11.80
N TRP A 40 11.09 -4.03 12.90
CA TRP A 40 11.17 -2.59 13.18
C TRP A 40 12.61 -2.05 13.24
N ASP A 41 13.58 -2.91 13.50
CA ASP A 41 14.99 -2.61 13.67
C ASP A 41 15.83 -2.84 12.41
N MET A 42 15.19 -3.02 11.24
CA MET A 42 15.86 -3.09 9.94
C MET A 42 15.07 -2.30 8.89
N PRO A 43 15.68 -1.96 7.74
CA PRO A 43 14.97 -1.42 6.60
C PRO A 43 13.79 -2.32 6.20
N ILE A 44 12.60 -1.73 6.04
CA ILE A 44 11.39 -2.42 5.60
C ILE A 44 10.95 -1.87 4.25
N GLN A 45 10.81 -2.75 3.27
CA GLN A 45 10.30 -2.43 1.94
C GLN A 45 8.89 -3.03 1.78
N MET A 46 7.94 -2.21 1.34
CA MET A 46 6.65 -2.69 0.85
C MET A 46 6.85 -3.29 -0.54
N CYS A 47 6.46 -4.56 -0.69
CA CYS A 47 6.56 -5.27 -1.95
C CYS A 47 5.70 -4.57 -3.03
N HIS A 48 6.34 -4.11 -4.11
CA HIS A 48 5.64 -3.45 -5.22
C HIS A 48 4.58 -4.36 -5.85
N PHE A 49 4.85 -5.65 -5.99
CA PHE A 49 3.87 -6.60 -6.54
C PHE A 49 2.58 -6.63 -5.70
N HIS A 50 2.71 -6.74 -4.37
CA HIS A 50 1.55 -6.72 -3.47
C HIS A 50 0.86 -5.36 -3.47
N GLN A 51 1.61 -4.26 -3.50
CA GLN A 51 1.03 -2.92 -3.68
C GLN A 51 0.18 -2.87 -4.97
N MET A 52 0.70 -3.34 -6.09
CA MET A 52 0.00 -3.37 -7.38
C MET A 52 -1.25 -4.27 -7.39
N GLN A 53 -1.23 -5.38 -6.65
CA GLN A 53 -2.41 -6.22 -6.44
C GLN A 53 -3.49 -5.48 -5.65
N ILE A 54 -3.12 -4.74 -4.59
CA ILE A 54 -4.06 -3.89 -3.83
C ILE A 54 -4.68 -2.84 -4.76
N MET A 55 -3.87 -2.19 -5.61
CA MET A 55 -4.36 -1.19 -6.56
C MET A 55 -5.33 -1.80 -7.57
N THR A 56 -5.02 -2.99 -8.10
CA THR A 56 -5.88 -3.70 -9.05
C THR A 56 -7.20 -4.14 -8.40
N ARG A 57 -7.18 -4.57 -7.13
CA ARG A 57 -8.40 -4.92 -6.38
C ARG A 57 -9.36 -3.74 -6.20
N TYR A 58 -8.82 -2.53 -6.02
CA TYR A 58 -9.63 -1.34 -5.82
C TYR A 58 -10.04 -0.67 -7.14
N LEU A 59 -9.13 -0.48 -8.09
CA LEU A 59 -9.39 0.24 -9.33
C LEU A 59 -9.89 -0.64 -10.48
N THR A 60 -9.64 -1.95 -10.42
CA THR A 60 -9.67 -2.90 -11.56
C THR A 60 -8.57 -2.63 -12.59
N THR A 61 -8.44 -3.52 -13.57
CA THR A 61 -7.49 -3.35 -14.68
C THR A 61 -7.95 -2.36 -15.73
N ARG A 62 -9.27 -2.07 -15.79
CA ARG A 62 -9.89 -1.13 -16.75
C ARG A 62 -10.87 -0.21 -16.02
N PRO A 63 -10.37 0.77 -15.24
CA PRO A 63 -11.23 1.72 -14.52
C PRO A 63 -12.06 2.54 -15.51
N LYS A 64 -13.36 2.72 -15.23
CA LYS A 64 -14.25 3.52 -16.09
C LYS A 64 -14.11 5.03 -15.85
N LEU A 65 -13.84 5.42 -14.62
CA LEU A 65 -13.68 6.83 -14.23
C LEU A 65 -12.31 7.35 -14.64
N ILE A 66 -12.25 8.55 -15.21
CA ILE A 66 -11.00 9.23 -15.60
C ILE A 66 -10.04 9.32 -14.40
N ALA A 67 -10.54 9.75 -13.23
CA ALA A 67 -9.79 9.77 -11.98
C ALA A 67 -9.09 8.43 -11.68
N GLY A 68 -9.79 7.31 -11.93
CA GLY A 68 -9.26 5.97 -11.72
C GLY A 68 -8.28 5.51 -12.77
N GLN A 69 -8.45 5.94 -14.03
CA GLN A 69 -7.50 5.66 -15.10
C GLN A 69 -6.17 6.35 -14.84
N ILE A 70 -6.21 7.64 -14.46
CA ILE A 70 -5.01 8.41 -14.10
C ILE A 70 -4.35 7.80 -12.88
N LEU A 71 -5.10 7.52 -11.80
CA LEU A 71 -4.51 6.92 -10.60
C LEU A 71 -3.91 5.53 -10.85
N ARG A 72 -4.49 4.75 -11.76
CA ARG A 72 -3.92 3.48 -12.19
C ARG A 72 -2.59 3.68 -12.92
N HIS A 73 -2.50 4.68 -13.78
CA HIS A 73 -1.26 5.02 -14.48
C HIS A 73 -0.17 5.42 -13.48
N ILE A 74 -0.50 6.28 -12.51
CA ILE A 74 0.40 6.66 -11.42
C ILE A 74 0.91 5.42 -10.67
N ALA A 75 0.01 4.51 -10.28
CA ALA A 75 0.39 3.28 -9.58
C ALA A 75 1.35 2.40 -10.41
N LEU A 76 1.16 2.31 -11.74
CA LEU A 76 2.04 1.54 -12.62
C LEU A 76 3.45 2.12 -12.72
N CYS A 77 3.64 3.39 -12.35
CA CYS A 77 4.94 4.04 -12.33
C CYS A 77 5.74 3.79 -11.04
N ILE A 78 5.13 3.23 -9.97
CA ILE A 78 5.82 2.92 -8.70
C ILE A 78 7.21 2.27 -8.87
N PRO A 79 7.38 1.19 -9.66
CA PRO A 79 8.70 0.57 -9.81
C PRO A 79 9.69 1.36 -10.69
N LYS A 80 9.26 2.46 -11.31
CA LYS A 80 10.02 3.24 -12.30
C LYS A 80 10.29 4.68 -11.85
N SER A 81 9.81 5.08 -10.69
CA SER A 81 9.97 6.43 -10.13
C SER A 81 10.75 6.40 -8.83
N ASN A 82 10.97 7.58 -8.24
CA ASN A 82 11.44 7.72 -6.87
C ASN A 82 10.35 8.24 -5.91
N GLU A 83 10.68 8.28 -4.62
CA GLU A 83 9.78 8.73 -3.57
C GLU A 83 9.24 10.16 -3.81
N ALA A 84 10.12 11.09 -4.20
CA ALA A 84 9.75 12.49 -4.38
C ALA A 84 8.83 12.69 -5.58
N GLU A 85 9.17 12.10 -6.74
CA GLU A 85 8.33 12.12 -7.95
C GLU A 85 6.96 11.51 -7.69
N MET A 86 6.91 10.34 -7.01
CA MET A 86 5.64 9.69 -6.69
C MET A 86 4.80 10.54 -5.74
N LYS A 87 5.43 11.21 -4.77
CA LYS A 87 4.73 12.12 -3.87
C LYS A 87 4.10 13.28 -4.64
N GLU A 88 4.86 13.96 -5.48
CA GLU A 88 4.40 15.12 -6.24
C GLU A 88 3.23 14.77 -7.16
N VAL A 89 3.34 13.65 -7.89
CA VAL A 89 2.29 13.20 -8.81
C VAL A 89 1.02 12.77 -8.05
N LEU A 90 1.16 12.12 -6.89
CA LEU A 90 0.02 11.77 -6.04
C LEU A 90 -0.67 13.00 -5.44
N ASP A 91 0.11 13.98 -4.99
CA ASP A 91 -0.41 15.24 -4.43
C ASP A 91 -1.16 16.02 -5.50
N THR A 92 -0.60 16.12 -6.72
CA THR A 92 -1.24 16.76 -7.87
C THR A 92 -2.55 16.07 -8.23
N TRP A 93 -2.55 14.73 -8.31
CA TRP A 93 -3.78 13.97 -8.55
C TRP A 93 -4.81 14.19 -7.45
N HIS A 94 -4.40 14.21 -6.18
CA HIS A 94 -5.32 14.43 -5.09
C HIS A 94 -5.92 15.84 -5.14
N GLU A 95 -5.13 16.85 -5.44
CA GLU A 95 -5.60 18.23 -5.53
C GLU A 95 -6.68 18.40 -6.60
N GLU A 96 -6.49 17.78 -7.77
CA GLU A 96 -7.48 17.77 -8.87
C GLU A 96 -8.79 17.06 -8.47
N TRP A 97 -8.69 15.92 -7.78
CA TRP A 97 -9.85 15.05 -7.53
C TRP A 97 -10.41 15.14 -6.11
N LYS A 98 -9.87 15.98 -5.21
CA LYS A 98 -10.22 15.97 -3.78
C LYS A 98 -11.69 16.19 -3.51
N ASP A 99 -12.36 17.06 -4.27
CA ASP A 99 -13.78 17.37 -4.05
C ASP A 99 -14.69 16.28 -4.61
N PHE A 100 -14.35 15.75 -5.79
CA PHE A 100 -14.95 14.52 -6.32
C PHE A 100 -14.85 13.38 -5.30
N LEU A 101 -13.69 13.16 -4.68
CA LEU A 101 -13.50 12.13 -3.66
C LEU A 101 -14.32 12.37 -2.37
N LYS A 102 -14.79 13.58 -2.09
CA LYS A 102 -15.62 13.89 -0.92
C LYS A 102 -17.10 13.58 -1.15
N GLU A 103 -17.52 13.32 -2.38
CA GLU A 103 -18.90 12.96 -2.71
C GLU A 103 -19.39 11.77 -1.87
N LYS A 104 -20.64 11.88 -1.42
CA LYS A 104 -21.30 10.91 -0.55
C LYS A 104 -22.56 10.40 -1.21
N THR A 105 -22.77 9.09 -1.13
CA THR A 105 -24.04 8.44 -1.49
C THR A 105 -24.75 8.06 -0.21
N TYR A 106 -26.02 8.45 -0.11
CA TYR A 106 -26.90 8.03 0.98
C TYR A 106 -27.66 6.77 0.58
N ASN A 107 -27.66 5.76 1.46
CA ASN A 107 -28.46 4.56 1.28
C ASN A 107 -29.77 4.71 2.09
N PRO A 108 -30.93 4.78 1.43
CA PRO A 108 -32.22 5.03 2.10
C PRO A 108 -32.67 3.86 2.99
N GLU A 109 -32.32 2.62 2.64
CA GLU A 109 -32.71 1.42 3.39
C GLU A 109 -31.98 1.33 4.73
N THR A 110 -30.65 1.51 4.71
CA THR A 110 -29.80 1.42 5.89
C THR A 110 -29.70 2.73 6.67
N LYS A 111 -30.21 3.83 6.12
CA LYS A 111 -30.10 5.20 6.61
C LYS A 111 -28.65 5.68 6.83
N ARG A 112 -27.67 5.03 6.18
CA ARG A 112 -26.24 5.34 6.30
C ARG A 112 -25.73 5.95 5.00
N TRP A 113 -24.72 6.81 5.12
CA TRP A 113 -23.98 7.32 3.97
C TRP A 113 -22.65 6.59 3.81
N PHE A 114 -22.11 6.57 2.60
CA PHE A 114 -20.74 6.15 2.30
C PHE A 114 -20.14 7.06 1.23
N TYR A 115 -18.80 7.13 1.16
CA TYR A 115 -18.13 7.84 0.08
C TYR A 115 -18.45 7.15 -1.25
N THR A 116 -19.00 7.90 -2.21
CA THR A 116 -19.35 7.40 -3.55
C THR A 116 -18.14 6.72 -4.19
N HIS A 117 -16.97 7.33 -4.06
CA HIS A 117 -15.71 6.88 -4.65
C HIS A 117 -14.81 6.13 -3.66
N LYS A 118 -15.40 5.34 -2.74
CA LYS A 118 -14.66 4.63 -1.67
C LYS A 118 -13.41 3.88 -2.17
N ARG A 119 -13.50 3.26 -3.35
CA ARG A 119 -12.39 2.49 -3.94
C ARG A 119 -11.23 3.38 -4.37
N LEU A 120 -11.50 4.49 -5.07
CA LEU A 120 -10.47 5.47 -5.45
C LEU A 120 -9.76 6.02 -4.22
N ARG A 121 -10.53 6.38 -3.18
CA ARG A 121 -9.98 6.85 -1.90
C ARG A 121 -9.09 5.80 -1.25
N SER A 122 -9.51 4.54 -1.22
CA SER A 122 -8.71 3.45 -0.63
C SER A 122 -7.42 3.21 -1.40
N THR A 123 -7.44 3.28 -2.73
CA THR A 123 -6.24 3.20 -3.58
C THR A 123 -5.26 4.31 -3.23
N TYR A 124 -5.70 5.57 -3.33
CA TYR A 124 -4.86 6.74 -3.03
C TYR A 124 -4.23 6.61 -1.64
N ARG A 125 -5.06 6.39 -0.61
CA ARG A 125 -4.58 6.25 0.78
C ARG A 125 -3.60 5.10 0.97
N SER A 126 -3.75 4.00 0.25
CA SER A 126 -2.82 2.87 0.35
C SER A 126 -1.45 3.22 -0.21
N ILE A 127 -1.37 3.91 -1.35
CA ILE A 127 -0.08 4.36 -1.90
C ILE A 127 0.53 5.41 -0.95
N THR A 128 -0.22 6.43 -0.55
CA THR A 128 0.28 7.51 0.31
C THR A 128 0.81 7.01 1.65
N ARG A 129 0.12 6.08 2.32
CA ARG A 129 0.58 5.53 3.61
C ARG A 129 1.84 4.68 3.47
N ASN A 130 1.98 3.99 2.34
CA ASN A 130 3.11 3.11 2.10
C ASN A 130 4.26 3.83 1.39
N LEU A 131 4.13 5.13 1.10
CA LEU A 131 5.05 5.87 0.23
C LEU A 131 6.52 5.68 0.63
N LEU A 132 6.84 5.89 1.91
CA LEU A 132 8.21 5.69 2.42
C LEU A 132 8.68 4.24 2.26
N LEU A 133 7.81 3.27 2.54
CA LEU A 133 8.12 1.84 2.46
C LEU A 133 8.25 1.36 1.00
N LEU A 134 7.63 2.04 0.03
CA LEU A 134 7.74 1.68 -1.39
C LEU A 134 9.13 2.00 -1.96
N TYR A 135 9.90 2.88 -1.32
CA TYR A 135 11.19 3.35 -1.84
C TYR A 135 12.34 3.16 -0.85
N THR A 136 12.17 2.31 0.16
CA THR A 136 13.25 1.98 1.12
C THR A 136 14.52 1.51 0.41
N TYR A 137 14.39 0.72 -0.66
CA TYR A 137 15.54 0.27 -1.46
C TYR A 137 16.37 1.42 -2.09
N GLN A 138 15.80 2.61 -2.27
CA GLN A 138 16.54 3.77 -2.78
C GLN A 138 17.39 4.45 -1.70
N LYS A 139 17.04 4.24 -0.42
CA LYS A 139 17.77 4.77 0.74
C LYS A 139 18.86 3.81 1.25
N TYR A 140 18.68 2.51 0.97
CA TYR A 140 19.58 1.43 1.37
C TYR A 140 19.91 0.57 0.14
N PRO A 141 20.81 1.04 -0.76
CA PRO A 141 21.18 0.35 -1.99
C PRO A 141 22.05 -0.89 -1.76
#